data_AF-A0AAE5WQ09-F1
#
_entry.id   AF-A0AAE5WQ09-F1
#
_cell.length_a   1.000
_cell.length_b   1.000
_cell.length_c   1.000
_cell.angle_alpha   90.00
_cell.angle_beta   90.00
_cell.angle_gamma   90.00
#
_symmetry.space_group_name_H-M   'P 1'
#
loop_
_entity.id
_entity.type
_entity.pdbx_description
1 polymer ?
#
loop_
_entity_poly.entity_id
_entity_poly.type
_entity_poly.pdbx_seq_one_letter_code
_entity_poly.pdbx_strand_id
1 'polypeptide(L)'
;MARSDTLFITDGELSRRLGLTLDQLKIALPGAMKAGFPAPDELFANRRYWPACVAWLDRRYGLRADGAGGPYVPDGQENWNN
;
A
#
# COMPACT_ATOMS: atom_id res chain seq x y z
N MET A 1 14.18 -3.89 -17.66
CA MET A 1 13.32 -2.87 -18.33
C MET A 1 12.85 -1.86 -17.30
N ALA A 2 13.45 -0.67 -17.26
CA ALA A 2 12.90 0.44 -16.48
C ALA A 2 11.67 0.98 -17.23
N ARG A 3 10.49 0.40 -16.97
CA ARG A 3 9.25 1.08 -17.32
C ARG A 3 9.17 2.30 -16.41
N SER A 4 8.93 3.47 -16.99
CA SER A 4 8.64 4.70 -16.28
C SER A 4 7.54 4.42 -15.25
N ASP A 5 7.93 4.20 -13.99
CA ASP A 5 7.01 3.80 -12.94
C ASP A 5 6.28 5.06 -12.48
N THR A 6 5.20 5.40 -13.19
CA THR A 6 4.34 6.51 -12.78
C THR A 6 3.87 6.22 -11.36
N LEU A 7 4.28 7.06 -10.43
CA LEU A 7 4.04 6.87 -9.00
C LEU A 7 2.56 6.99 -8.65
N PHE A 8 1.83 7.85 -9.37
CA PHE A 8 0.40 8.08 -9.18
C PHE A 8 -0.40 7.51 -10.35
N ILE A 9 -1.19 6.49 -10.08
CA ILE A 9 -1.92 5.73 -11.09
C ILE A 9 -3.44 5.86 -10.91
N THR A 10 -4.15 5.79 -12.03
CA THR A 10 -5.62 5.73 -12.08
C THR A 10 -6.14 4.32 -11.84
N ASP A 11 -7.45 4.16 -11.60
CA ASP A 11 -8.10 2.84 -11.47
C ASP A 11 -7.85 1.94 -12.68
N GLY A 12 -7.87 2.49 -13.90
CA GLY A 12 -7.65 1.73 -15.13
C GLY A 12 -6.19 1.26 -15.28
N GLU A 13 -5.23 2.05 -14.80
CA GLU A 13 -3.84 1.63 -14.75
C GLU A 13 -3.59 0.61 -13.65
N LEU A 14 -4.23 0.77 -12.49
CA LEU A 14 -4.18 -0.19 -11.39
C LEU A 14 -4.71 -1.56 -11.84
N SER A 15 -5.86 -1.61 -12.52
CA SER A 15 -6.44 -2.87 -12.98
C SER A 15 -5.50 -3.56 -13.97
N ARG A 16 -4.92 -2.81 -14.92
CA ARG A 16 -3.94 -3.33 -15.89
C ARG A 16 -2.68 -3.88 -15.21
N ARG A 17 -2.16 -3.21 -14.17
CA ARG A 17 -0.97 -3.68 -13.43
C ARG A 17 -1.26 -4.94 -12.62
N LEU A 18 -2.46 -5.05 -12.05
CA LEU A 18 -2.89 -6.23 -11.30
C LEU A 18 -3.36 -7.39 -12.19
N GLY A 19 -3.45 -7.18 -13.50
CA GLY A 19 -4.00 -8.18 -14.43
C GLY A 19 -5.52 -8.39 -14.28
N LEU A 20 -6.23 -7.41 -13.71
CA LEU A 20 -7.68 -7.43 -13.48
C LEU A 20 -8.42 -6.57 -14.51
N THR A 21 -9.68 -6.91 -14.77
CA THR A 21 -10.59 -5.99 -15.47
C THR A 21 -11.03 -4.85 -14.54
N LEU A 22 -11.45 -3.73 -15.11
CA LEU A 22 -11.97 -2.59 -14.34
C LEU A 22 -13.18 -2.97 -13.48
N ASP A 23 -14.08 -3.82 -13.98
CA ASP A 23 -15.23 -4.34 -13.23
C ASP A 23 -14.82 -5.19 -12.04
N GLN A 24 -13.86 -6.11 -12.22
CA GLN A 24 -13.33 -6.92 -11.12
C GLN A 24 -12.67 -6.04 -10.05
N LEU A 25 -11.92 -5.02 -10.49
CA LEU A 25 -11.30 -4.07 -9.58
C LEU A 25 -12.36 -3.27 -8.80
N LYS A 26 -13.42 -2.79 -9.45
CA LYS A 26 -14.53 -2.05 -8.80
C LYS A 26 -15.26 -2.89 -7.75
N ILE A 27 -15.40 -4.20 -7.97
CA ILE A 27 -16.00 -5.12 -7.01
C ILE A 27 -15.06 -5.37 -5.82
N ALA A 28 -13.76 -5.53 -6.08
CA ALA A 28 -12.76 -5.83 -5.04
C ALA A 28 -12.35 -4.60 -4.20
N LEU A 29 -12.32 -3.41 -4.81
CA LEU A 29 -11.90 -2.14 -4.18
C LEU A 29 -12.60 -1.83 -2.84
N PRO A 30 -13.93 -1.89 -2.71
CA PRO A 30 -14.58 -1.58 -1.43
C PRO A 30 -14.17 -2.56 -0.32
N GLY A 31 -13.93 -3.84 -0.65
CA GLY A 31 -13.39 -4.81 0.30
C GLY A 31 -11.94 -4.52 0.66
N ALA A 32 -11.12 -4.16 -0.33
CA ALA A 32 -9.72 -3.80 -0.13
C ALA A 32 -9.57 -2.52 0.72
N MET A 33 -10.37 -1.49 0.46
CA MET A 33 -10.35 -0.24 1.22
C MET A 33 -10.70 -0.46 2.69
N LYS A 34 -11.69 -1.33 2.99
CA LYS A 34 -11.99 -1.75 4.37
C LYS A 34 -10.82 -2.47 5.04
N ALA A 35 -10.01 -3.18 4.27
CA ALA A 35 -8.79 -3.85 4.73
C ALA A 35 -7.54 -2.91 4.74
N GLY A 36 -7.73 -1.60 4.59
CA GLY A 36 -6.64 -0.62 4.64
C GLY A 36 -5.88 -0.42 3.32
N PHE A 37 -6.48 -0.77 2.18
CA PHE A 37 -5.90 -0.45 0.87
C PHE A 37 -5.80 1.06 0.67
N PRO A 38 -4.72 1.59 0.04
CA PRO A 38 -4.51 3.03 -0.12
C PRO A 38 -5.67 3.75 -0.81
N ALA A 39 -6.10 4.86 -0.24
CA ALA A 39 -7.09 5.75 -0.82
C ALA A 39 -6.48 6.59 -1.97
N PRO A 40 -7.30 7.07 -2.93
CA PRO A 40 -6.87 8.08 -3.87
C PRO A 40 -6.52 9.39 -3.15
N ASP A 41 -5.50 10.08 -3.64
CA ASP A 41 -5.05 11.37 -3.10
C ASP A 41 -5.64 12.52 -3.93
N GLU A 42 -6.38 13.42 -3.27
CA GLU A 42 -7.02 14.58 -3.90
C GLU A 42 -6.00 15.56 -4.50
N LEU A 43 -4.80 15.68 -3.91
CA LEU A 43 -3.74 16.59 -4.38
C LEU A 43 -3.12 16.11 -5.69
N PHE A 44 -3.15 14.80 -5.96
CA PHE A 44 -2.58 14.19 -7.16
C PHE A 44 -3.67 13.77 -8.15
N ALA A 45 -4.71 14.59 -8.29
CA ALA A 45 -5.82 14.39 -9.22
C ALA A 45 -6.60 13.09 -8.98
N ASN A 46 -6.88 12.77 -7.72
CA ASN A 46 -7.60 11.56 -7.29
C ASN A 46 -6.94 10.26 -7.74
N ARG A 47 -5.60 10.24 -7.76
CA ARG A 47 -4.81 9.06 -8.15
C ARG A 47 -4.28 8.33 -6.93
N ARG A 48 -4.02 7.03 -7.07
CA ARG A 48 -3.43 6.22 -6.00
C ARG A 48 -1.92 6.15 -6.16
N TYR A 49 -1.23 6.24 -5.03
CA TYR A 49 0.20 6.04 -4.97
C TYR A 49 0.54 4.56 -5.12
N TRP A 50 1.10 4.18 -6.27
CA TRP A 50 1.40 2.79 -6.62
C TRP A 50 2.34 2.10 -5.62
N PRO A 51 3.43 2.73 -5.14
CA PRO A 51 4.30 2.08 -4.16
C PRO A 51 3.59 1.74 -2.85
N ALA A 52 2.56 2.50 -2.43
CA ALA A 52 1.73 2.13 -1.29
C ALA A 52 0.83 0.93 -1.59
N CYS A 53 0.28 0.84 -2.81
CA CYS A 53 -0.50 -0.33 -3.24
C CYS A 53 0.37 -1.60 -3.22
N VAL A 54 1.61 -1.51 -3.74
CA VAL A 54 2.58 -2.61 -3.70
C VAL A 54 2.91 -2.97 -2.27
N ALA A 55 3.27 -1.99 -1.42
CA ALA A 55 3.59 -2.27 -0.01
C ALA A 55 2.45 -2.97 0.74
N TRP A 56 1.20 -2.61 0.48
CA TRP A 56 0.05 -3.29 1.05
C TRP A 56 -0.11 -4.72 0.53
N LEU A 57 0.10 -4.94 -0.77
CA LEU A 57 0.07 -6.28 -1.38
C LEU A 57 1.19 -7.16 -0.83
N ASP A 58 2.42 -6.63 -0.78
CA ASP A 58 3.56 -7.31 -0.19
C ASP A 58 3.29 -7.72 1.26
N ARG A 59 2.69 -6.85 2.07
CA ARG A 59 2.28 -7.18 3.46
C ARG A 59 1.22 -8.28 3.47
N ARG A 60 0.22 -8.20 2.58
CA ARG A 60 -0.87 -9.17 2.50
C ARG A 60 -0.39 -10.58 2.10
N TYR A 61 0.61 -10.67 1.24
CA TYR A 61 1.18 -11.93 0.77
C TYR A 61 2.44 -12.35 1.54
N GLY A 62 2.79 -11.65 2.63
CA GLY A 62 3.93 -12.00 3.48
C GLY A 62 5.30 -11.73 2.87
N LEU A 63 5.36 -11.00 1.75
CA LEU A 63 6.60 -10.56 1.10
C LEU A 63 7.26 -9.39 1.85
N ARG A 64 6.44 -8.56 2.51
CA ARG A 64 6.87 -7.71 3.62
C ARG A 64 6.41 -8.37 4.91
N ALA A 65 7.35 -8.89 5.70
CA ALA A 65 7.09 -9.11 7.11
C ALA A 65 6.55 -7.81 7.71
N ASP A 66 5.75 -7.90 8.77
CA ASP A 66 5.21 -6.78 9.57
C ASP A 66 6.32 -5.91 10.25
N GLY A 67 7.56 -6.03 9.77
CA GLY A 67 8.82 -5.60 10.32
C GLY A 67 9.43 -4.34 9.67
N ALA A 68 8.64 -3.49 9.00
CA ALA A 68 9.11 -2.15 8.64
C ALA A 68 9.00 -1.13 9.80
N GLY A 69 8.52 -1.56 10.98
CA GLY A 69 9.23 -1.31 12.21
C GLY A 69 9.86 -2.64 12.59
N GLY A 70 11.19 -2.73 12.78
CA GLY A 70 11.83 -3.98 13.18
C GLY A 70 11.20 -4.56 14.46
N PRO A 71 11.73 -5.67 15.02
CA PRO A 71 11.41 -6.06 16.38
C PRO A 71 11.98 -5.02 17.34
N TYR A 72 11.44 -3.80 17.34
CA TYR A 72 11.64 -2.84 18.40
C TYR A 72 10.88 -3.41 19.58
N VAL A 73 11.63 -4.12 20.40
CA VAL A 73 11.34 -4.26 21.81
C VAL A 73 11.05 -2.83 22.30
N PRO A 74 9.92 -2.54 22.96
CA PRO A 74 9.71 -1.24 23.56
C PRO A 74 10.94 -0.92 24.41
N ASP A 75 11.53 0.27 24.19
CA ASP A 75 12.69 0.72 24.96
C ASP A 75 12.38 0.51 26.44
N GLY A 76 13.25 -0.20 27.13
CA GLY A 76 13.05 -0.58 28.52
C GLY A 76 12.84 0.67 29.39
N GLN A 77 12.23 0.49 30.56
CA GLN A 77 11.96 1.61 31.47
C GLN A 77 13.25 2.39 31.77
N GLU A 78 13.31 3.63 31.30
CA GLU A 78 14.42 4.56 31.53
C GLU A 78 14.60 4.77 33.05
N ASN A 79 15.68 4.24 33.61
CA ASN A 79 16.03 4.45 35.01
C ASN A 79 16.73 5.82 35.16
N TRP A 80 15.96 6.89 35.26
CA TRP A 80 16.48 8.17 35.73
C TRP A 80 16.77 8.09 37.22
N ASN A 81 17.97 7.60 37.57
CA ASN A 81 18.47 7.70 38.93
C ASN A 81 19.28 8.99 39.06
N ASN A 82 18.70 9.97 39.75
CA ASN A 82 19.37 11.20 40.17
C ASN A 82 20.04 11.02 41.53
#